data_AF-A0A957HJ39-F1
#
_entry.id   AF-A0A957HJ39-F1
#
_cell.length_a   1.000
_cell.length_b   1.000
_cell.length_c   1.000
_cell.angle_alpha   90.00
_cell.angle_beta   90.00
_cell.angle_gamma   90.00
#
_symmetry.space_group_name_H-M   'P 1'
#
loop_
_entity.id
_entity.type
_entity.pdbx_description
1 polymer ?
#
loop_
_entity_poly.entity_id
_entity_poly.type
_entity_poly.pdbx_seq_one_letter_code
_entity_poly.pdbx_strand_id
1 'polypeptide(L)'
;VKHAILADPDLFDELETHGPTSLTHLVARAVRVKVEVVEEDPFEQGRRATLNLGHTFGHAIEQVSGYRIRHGEGVAMGLVAAANLSARLEHCDPALQGRIESVLQSQGLPTRIPAEFPVETMYQAMFTDKKKAAGKLRFILLHDVGDVFVTGDVAAQAILASLTAVQSG
;
A
#
# COMPACT_ATOMS: atom_id res chain seq x y z
N VAL A 1 -8.90 1.12 6.37
CA VAL A 1 -8.50 0.68 5.01
C VAL A 1 -7.26 -0.21 5.00
N LYS A 2 -6.02 0.27 5.22
CA LYS A 2 -4.80 -0.61 5.18
C LYS A 2 -4.93 -1.91 5.99
N HIS A 3 -5.36 -1.81 7.25
CA HIS A 3 -5.53 -2.99 8.10
C HIS A 3 -6.63 -3.95 7.60
N ALA A 4 -7.69 -3.42 6.97
CA ALA A 4 -8.73 -4.23 6.32
C ALA A 4 -8.15 -5.04 5.15
N ILE A 5 -7.43 -4.34 4.26
CA ILE A 5 -6.73 -4.97 3.13
C ILE A 5 -5.74 -6.04 3.60
N LEU A 6 -5.06 -5.81 4.72
CA LEU A 6 -3.99 -6.66 5.21
C LEU A 6 -4.50 -7.96 5.86
N ALA A 7 -5.55 -7.88 6.69
CA ALA A 7 -5.99 -9.01 7.52
C ALA A 7 -7.45 -8.95 8.01
N ASP A 8 -8.29 -8.05 7.50
CA ASP A 8 -9.69 -7.98 7.92
C ASP A 8 -10.63 -7.79 6.70
N PRO A 9 -10.89 -8.88 5.94
CA PRO A 9 -11.74 -8.86 4.75
C PRO A 9 -13.17 -8.43 5.05
N ASP A 10 -13.74 -8.85 6.18
CA ASP A 10 -15.08 -8.43 6.59
C ASP A 10 -15.14 -6.91 6.74
N LEU A 11 -14.13 -6.28 7.36
CA LEU A 11 -14.06 -4.83 7.44
C LEU A 11 -13.91 -4.16 6.06
N PHE A 12 -13.21 -4.81 5.12
CA PHE A 12 -13.07 -4.29 3.77
C PHE A 12 -14.41 -4.32 3.03
N ASP A 13 -15.14 -5.44 3.12
CA ASP A 13 -16.45 -5.60 2.52
C ASP A 13 -17.46 -4.63 3.15
N GLU A 14 -17.41 -4.41 4.48
CA GLU A 14 -18.19 -3.38 5.18
C GLU A 14 -17.93 -1.98 4.59
N LEU A 15 -16.65 -1.62 4.40
CA LEU A 15 -16.24 -0.33 3.82
C LEU A 15 -16.67 -0.17 2.34
N GLU A 16 -16.70 -1.27 1.59
CA GLU A 16 -17.09 -1.31 0.18
C GLU A 16 -18.62 -1.17 0.01
N THR A 17 -19.40 -1.73 0.93
CA THR A 17 -20.86 -1.85 0.82
C THR A 17 -21.63 -0.71 1.49
N HIS A 18 -21.26 -0.31 2.70
CA HIS A 18 -22.10 0.57 3.55
C HIS A 18 -21.57 2.00 3.69
N GLY A 19 -20.37 2.30 3.17
CA GLY A 19 -19.72 3.58 3.43
C GLY A 19 -19.32 3.73 4.91
N PRO A 20 -19.02 4.94 5.40
CA PRO A 20 -18.32 5.14 6.66
C PRO A 20 -19.09 4.62 7.89
N THR A 21 -18.67 3.47 8.42
CA THR A 21 -18.93 3.04 9.80
C THR A 21 -18.38 4.07 10.80
N SER A 22 -18.93 4.10 12.02
CA SER A 22 -18.43 4.95 13.10
C SER A 22 -16.90 4.88 13.23
N LEU A 23 -16.25 6.05 13.37
CA LEU A 23 -14.79 6.14 13.51
C LEU A 23 -14.28 5.25 14.67
N THR A 24 -15.04 5.17 15.76
CA THR A 24 -14.73 4.29 16.90
C THR A 24 -14.66 2.83 16.49
N HIS A 25 -15.59 2.37 15.64
CA HIS A 25 -15.59 1.00 15.11
C HIS A 25 -14.35 0.74 14.24
N LEU A 26 -14.08 1.65 13.30
CA LEU A 26 -12.93 1.56 12.40
C LEU A 26 -11.60 1.53 13.14
N VAL A 27 -11.45 2.39 14.16
CA VAL A 27 -10.24 2.45 14.99
C VAL A 27 -10.10 1.18 15.80
N ALA A 28 -11.17 0.68 16.43
CA ALA A 28 -11.12 -0.55 17.21
C ALA A 28 -10.67 -1.75 16.36
N ARG A 29 -11.23 -1.91 15.16
CA ARG A 29 -10.84 -2.98 14.22
C ARG A 29 -9.39 -2.83 13.76
N ALA A 30 -8.96 -1.62 13.41
CA ALA A 30 -7.58 -1.37 13.01
C ALA A 30 -6.57 -1.67 14.13
N VAL A 31 -6.90 -1.31 15.38
CA VAL A 31 -6.07 -1.63 16.55
C VAL A 31 -5.99 -3.14 16.75
N ARG A 32 -7.11 -3.85 16.67
CA ARG A 32 -7.14 -5.32 16.80
C ARG A 32 -6.21 -6.00 15.81
N VAL A 33 -6.34 -5.67 14.52
CA VAL A 33 -5.47 -6.23 13.47
C VAL A 33 -3.99 -5.97 13.76
N LYS A 34 -3.65 -4.75 14.20
CA LYS A 34 -2.26 -4.42 14.52
C LYS A 34 -1.74 -5.21 15.72
N VAL A 35 -2.57 -5.41 16.75
CA VAL A 35 -2.21 -6.22 17.92
C VAL A 35 -1.95 -7.66 17.49
N GLU A 36 -2.88 -8.28 16.77
CA GLU A 36 -2.77 -9.67 16.27
C GLU A 36 -1.49 -9.86 15.45
N VAL A 37 -1.23 -8.98 14.48
CA VAL A 37 -0.03 -9.05 13.63
C VAL A 37 1.28 -8.86 14.41
N VAL A 38 1.27 -8.03 15.46
CA VAL A 38 2.45 -7.81 16.31
C VAL A 38 2.67 -8.97 17.28
N GLU A 39 1.60 -9.57 17.80
CA GLU A 39 1.66 -10.75 18.69
C GLU A 39 2.13 -12.01 17.94
N GLU A 40 1.72 -12.17 16.68
CA GLU A 40 2.18 -13.25 15.80
C GLU A 40 3.68 -13.18 15.47
N ASP A 41 4.25 -11.97 15.43
CA ASP A 41 5.67 -11.76 15.11
C ASP A 41 6.30 -10.61 15.92
N PRO A 42 6.55 -10.82 17.24
CA PRO A 42 7.03 -9.77 18.13
C PRO A 42 8.43 -9.26 17.75
N PHE A 43 9.24 -10.11 17.12
CA PHE A 43 10.64 -9.85 16.75
C PHE A 43 10.82 -9.38 15.30
N GLU A 44 9.72 -9.15 14.57
CA GLU A 44 9.74 -8.61 13.19
C GLU A 44 10.55 -9.47 12.20
N GLN A 45 10.36 -10.79 12.26
CA GLN A 45 11.06 -11.75 11.40
C GLN A 45 10.29 -12.11 10.13
N GLY A 46 9.01 -11.72 10.02
CA GLY A 46 8.18 -12.03 8.86
C GLY A 46 6.87 -11.25 8.85
N ARG A 47 5.85 -11.78 9.54
CA ARG A 47 4.46 -11.30 9.46
C ARG A 47 4.31 -9.83 9.79
N ARG A 48 5.05 -9.30 10.76
CA ARG A 48 4.95 -7.89 11.16
C ARG A 48 5.38 -6.91 10.05
N ALA A 49 6.26 -7.34 9.14
CA ALA A 49 6.67 -6.54 7.99
C ALA A 49 5.50 -6.21 7.05
N THR A 50 4.42 -7.01 7.06
CA THR A 50 3.22 -6.77 6.24
C THR A 50 2.53 -5.46 6.58
N LEU A 51 2.68 -4.94 7.82
CA LEU A 51 2.14 -3.63 8.22
C LEU A 51 2.69 -2.48 7.35
N ASN A 52 3.79 -2.70 6.64
CA ASN A 52 4.38 -1.78 5.68
C ASN A 52 3.74 -1.85 4.29
N LEU A 53 2.58 -2.49 4.13
CA LEU A 53 1.80 -2.46 2.89
C LEU A 53 1.58 -1.01 2.41
N GLY A 54 1.93 -0.76 1.15
CA GLY A 54 1.91 0.56 0.52
C GLY A 54 3.05 1.52 0.90
N HIS A 55 3.87 1.22 1.92
CA HIS A 55 4.85 2.21 2.45
C HIS A 55 6.06 2.41 1.54
N THR A 56 6.51 1.37 0.80
CA THR A 56 7.61 1.54 -0.17
C THR A 56 7.28 2.60 -1.23
N PHE A 57 6.03 2.61 -1.72
CA PHE A 57 5.55 3.64 -2.65
C PHE A 57 5.24 4.94 -1.92
N GLY A 58 4.54 4.87 -0.78
CA GLY A 58 4.12 6.05 -0.01
C GLY A 58 5.30 6.93 0.40
N HIS A 59 6.36 6.35 0.98
CA HIS A 59 7.55 7.11 1.36
C HIS A 59 8.25 7.76 0.15
N ALA A 60 8.27 7.09 -1.00
CA ALA A 60 8.83 7.69 -2.22
C ALA A 60 8.01 8.92 -2.67
N ILE A 61 6.68 8.83 -2.64
CA ILE A 61 5.78 9.94 -2.97
C ILE A 61 5.94 11.10 -1.98
N GLU A 62 5.98 10.80 -0.68
CA GLU A 62 6.21 11.79 0.38
C GLU A 62 7.53 12.54 0.16
N GLN A 63 8.62 11.81 -0.09
CA GLN A 63 9.94 12.38 -0.35
C GLN A 63 9.96 13.27 -1.60
N VAL A 64 9.42 12.80 -2.72
CA VAL A 64 9.39 13.58 -3.98
C VAL A 64 8.51 14.82 -3.85
N SER A 65 7.44 14.74 -3.06
CA SER A 65 6.58 15.89 -2.78
C SER A 65 7.25 16.96 -1.91
N GLY A 66 8.44 16.69 -1.35
CA GLY A 66 9.05 17.51 -0.31
C GLY A 66 8.22 17.52 0.98
N TYR A 67 7.61 16.37 1.31
CA TYR A 67 6.72 16.16 2.46
C TYR A 67 5.47 17.06 2.47
N ARG A 68 5.00 17.51 1.30
CA ARG A 68 3.71 18.21 1.14
C ARG A 68 2.52 17.25 1.17
N ILE A 69 2.70 16.03 0.65
CA ILE A 69 1.72 14.95 0.76
C ILE A 69 1.79 14.38 2.18
N ARG A 70 0.63 14.27 2.85
CA ARG A 70 0.56 13.71 4.20
C ARG A 70 0.83 12.21 4.16
N HIS A 71 1.35 11.67 5.25
CA HIS A 71 1.68 10.23 5.33
C HIS A 71 0.51 9.31 4.94
N GLY A 72 -0.70 9.58 5.45
CA GLY A 72 -1.88 8.78 5.10
C GLY A 72 -2.27 8.84 3.62
N GLU A 73 -2.04 9.99 2.96
CA GLU A 73 -2.29 10.19 1.53
C GLU A 73 -1.23 9.46 0.69
N GLY A 74 0.05 9.56 1.08
CA GLY A 74 1.15 8.82 0.47
C GLY A 74 0.91 7.31 0.54
N VAL A 75 0.55 6.80 1.72
CA VAL A 75 0.20 5.39 1.91
C VAL A 75 -1.03 5.00 1.07
N ALA A 76 -2.07 5.83 0.99
CA ALA A 76 -3.25 5.54 0.17
C ALA A 76 -2.90 5.31 -1.30
N MET A 77 -2.15 6.23 -1.92
CA MET A 77 -1.65 6.06 -3.29
C MET A 77 -0.71 4.85 -3.40
N GLY A 78 0.09 4.61 -2.37
CA GLY A 78 0.99 3.46 -2.30
C GLY A 78 0.27 2.10 -2.23
N LEU A 79 -0.91 2.04 -1.61
CA LEU A 79 -1.75 0.84 -1.60
C LEU A 79 -2.26 0.51 -3.01
N VAL A 80 -2.69 1.53 -3.76
CA VAL A 80 -3.13 1.38 -5.15
C VAL A 80 -1.97 0.91 -6.04
N ALA A 81 -0.78 1.51 -5.88
CA ALA A 81 0.42 1.09 -6.60
C ALA A 81 0.86 -0.35 -6.27
N ALA A 82 0.74 -0.77 -5.00
CA ALA A 82 1.02 -2.14 -4.59
C ALA A 82 0.02 -3.15 -5.19
N ALA A 83 -1.26 -2.81 -5.24
CA ALA A 83 -2.28 -3.65 -5.89
C ALA A 83 -2.04 -3.75 -7.40
N ASN A 84 -1.73 -2.63 -8.07
CA ASN A 84 -1.37 -2.63 -9.48
C ASN A 84 -0.13 -3.50 -9.75
N LEU A 85 0.91 -3.38 -8.92
CA LEU A 85 2.11 -4.20 -9.05
C LEU A 85 1.82 -5.69 -8.83
N SER A 86 0.97 -6.02 -7.87
CA SER A 86 0.56 -7.41 -7.60
C SER A 86 -0.13 -8.03 -8.82
N ALA A 87 -1.06 -7.30 -9.44
CA ALA A 87 -1.75 -7.75 -10.66
C ALA A 87 -0.79 -7.87 -11.86
N ARG A 88 0.16 -6.93 -12.02
CA ARG A 88 1.18 -6.98 -13.09
C ARG A 88 2.11 -8.19 -12.98
N LEU A 89 2.29 -8.70 -11.77
CA LEU A 89 3.09 -9.88 -11.49
C LEU A 89 2.23 -11.16 -11.42
N GLU A 90 0.95 -11.07 -11.86
CA GLU A 90 0.00 -12.19 -11.92
C GLU A 90 -0.29 -12.82 -10.54
N HIS A 91 -0.16 -12.05 -9.46
CA HIS A 91 -0.40 -12.53 -8.10
C HIS A 91 -1.82 -12.35 -7.59
N CYS A 92 -2.59 -11.43 -8.18
CA CYS A 92 -3.98 -11.15 -7.79
C CYS A 92 -4.84 -10.79 -9.02
N ASP A 93 -6.16 -10.78 -8.84
CA ASP A 93 -7.11 -10.29 -9.84
C ASP A 93 -6.85 -8.79 -10.14
N PRO A 94 -6.72 -8.36 -11.42
CA PRO A 94 -6.60 -6.96 -11.78
C PRO A 94 -7.73 -6.06 -11.26
N ALA A 95 -8.92 -6.59 -11.00
CA ALA A 95 -10.06 -5.87 -10.43
C ALA A 95 -9.81 -5.42 -8.98
N LEU A 96 -8.89 -6.06 -8.25
CA LEU A 96 -8.57 -5.73 -6.86
C LEU A 96 -8.11 -4.27 -6.70
N GLN A 97 -7.36 -3.74 -7.68
CA GLN A 97 -6.95 -2.33 -7.67
C GLN A 97 -8.18 -1.41 -7.63
N GLY A 98 -9.19 -1.65 -8.47
CA GLY A 98 -10.39 -0.84 -8.55
C GLY A 98 -11.22 -0.86 -7.27
N ARG A 99 -11.31 -2.03 -6.62
CA ARG A 99 -11.96 -2.17 -5.30
C ARG A 99 -11.28 -1.32 -4.23
N ILE A 100 -9.94 -1.42 -4.14
CA ILE A 100 -9.14 -0.64 -3.20
C ILE A 100 -9.28 0.87 -3.46
N GLU A 101 -9.25 1.28 -4.74
CA GLU A 101 -9.45 2.67 -5.13
C GLU A 101 -10.82 3.20 -4.69
N SER A 102 -11.88 2.43 -4.95
CA SER A 102 -13.25 2.81 -4.59
C SER A 102 -13.40 3.04 -3.08
N VAL A 103 -12.87 2.12 -2.27
CA VAL A 103 -12.88 2.24 -0.81
C VAL A 103 -12.08 3.47 -0.35
N LEU A 104 -10.89 3.71 -0.89
CA LEU A 104 -10.08 4.87 -0.51
C LEU A 104 -10.76 6.19 -0.88
N GLN A 105 -11.34 6.27 -2.09
CA GLN A 105 -12.07 7.45 -2.55
C GLN A 105 -13.32 7.72 -1.71
N SER A 106 -14.03 6.68 -1.26
CA SER A 106 -15.20 6.84 -0.38
C SER A 106 -14.83 7.43 0.99
N GLN A 107 -13.57 7.33 1.40
CA GLN A 107 -13.00 7.96 2.60
C GLN A 107 -12.35 9.33 2.32
N GLY A 108 -12.45 9.86 1.09
CA GLY A 108 -11.84 11.13 0.70
C GLY A 108 -10.32 11.09 0.56
N LEU A 109 -9.71 9.91 0.39
CA LEU A 109 -8.27 9.76 0.23
C LEU A 109 -7.85 9.81 -1.24
N PRO A 110 -6.68 10.39 -1.55
CA PRO A 110 -6.16 10.41 -2.91
C PRO A 110 -5.71 9.01 -3.34
N THR A 111 -6.01 8.67 -4.59
CA THR A 111 -5.69 7.39 -5.22
C THR A 111 -4.87 7.53 -6.49
N ARG A 112 -4.50 8.77 -6.85
CA ARG A 112 -3.68 9.09 -8.01
C ARG A 112 -2.49 9.94 -7.61
N ILE A 113 -1.32 9.55 -8.07
CA ILE A 113 -0.07 10.26 -7.85
C ILE A 113 -0.06 11.52 -8.73
N PRO A 114 0.22 12.71 -8.19
CA PRO A 114 0.28 13.93 -9.00
C PRO A 114 1.27 13.81 -10.17
N ALA A 115 0.84 14.24 -11.36
CA ALA A 115 1.60 14.12 -12.61
C ALA A 115 2.94 14.85 -12.57
N GLU A 116 3.06 15.90 -11.76
CA GLU A 116 4.29 16.66 -11.57
C GLU A 116 5.38 15.88 -10.82
N PHE A 117 5.09 14.71 -10.25
CA PHE A 117 6.07 13.86 -9.58
C PHE A 117 6.67 12.86 -10.57
N PRO A 118 7.94 13.02 -11.00
CA PRO A 118 8.50 12.16 -12.04
C PRO A 118 8.64 10.71 -11.54
N VAL A 119 8.22 9.75 -12.37
CA VAL A 119 8.22 8.32 -12.05
C VAL A 119 9.61 7.81 -11.69
N GLU A 120 10.61 8.21 -12.46
CA GLU A 120 12.01 7.85 -12.24
C GLU A 120 12.51 8.40 -10.90
N THR A 121 12.15 9.63 -10.56
CA THR A 121 12.53 10.24 -9.27
C THR A 121 11.89 9.50 -8.10
N MET A 122 10.61 9.12 -8.21
CA MET A 122 9.95 8.29 -7.20
C MET A 122 10.63 6.91 -7.08
N TYR A 123 10.93 6.26 -8.19
CA TYR A 123 11.66 4.98 -8.17
C TYR A 123 13.02 5.11 -7.46
N GLN A 124 13.81 6.15 -7.76
CA GLN A 124 15.07 6.39 -7.07
C GLN A 124 14.88 6.65 -5.57
N ALA A 125 13.83 7.38 -5.19
CA ALA A 125 13.51 7.69 -3.79
C ALA A 125 13.21 6.44 -2.95
N MET A 126 12.69 5.36 -3.56
CA MET A 126 12.44 4.08 -2.87
C MET A 126 13.70 3.46 -2.23
N PHE A 127 14.89 3.82 -2.72
CA PHE A 127 16.16 3.27 -2.24
C PHE A 127 16.79 4.08 -1.10
N THR A 128 16.29 5.28 -0.78
CA THR A 128 16.99 6.24 0.08
C THR A 128 17.29 5.69 1.48
N ASP A 129 16.34 4.99 2.11
CA ASP A 129 16.54 4.33 3.42
C ASP A 129 17.29 2.98 3.30
N LYS A 130 17.18 2.32 2.15
CA LYS A 130 17.59 0.92 1.96
C LYS A 130 19.03 0.79 1.43
N LYS A 131 19.73 1.89 1.16
CA LYS A 131 21.16 1.90 0.76
C LYS A 131 22.10 1.19 1.76
N LYS A 132 21.69 1.04 3.02
CA LYS A 132 22.43 0.27 4.05
C LYS A 132 22.16 -1.24 4.05
N ALA A 133 21.06 -1.70 3.44
CA ALA A 133 20.59 -3.08 3.47
C ALA A 133 20.77 -3.81 2.12
N ALA A 134 21.95 -3.65 1.50
CA ALA A 134 22.32 -4.25 0.22
C ALA A 134 21.49 -3.80 -1.01
N GLY A 135 20.77 -2.68 -0.92
CA GLY A 135 20.15 -2.02 -2.08
C GLY A 135 18.94 -2.74 -2.69
N LYS A 136 18.44 -3.82 -2.09
CA LYS A 136 17.26 -4.55 -2.59
C LYS A 136 15.97 -3.97 -2.03
N LEU A 137 15.02 -3.67 -2.93
CA LEU A 137 13.67 -3.28 -2.53
C LEU A 137 12.90 -4.51 -2.03
N ARG A 138 12.35 -4.39 -0.82
CA ARG A 138 11.28 -5.26 -0.33
C ARG A 138 9.93 -4.59 -0.52
N PHE A 139 8.97 -5.37 -1.00
CA PHE A 139 7.58 -4.99 -1.20
C PHE A 139 6.68 -5.89 -0.37
N ILE A 140 5.54 -5.33 0.05
CA ILE A 140 4.41 -6.11 0.52
C ILE A 140 3.38 -6.03 -0.61
N LEU A 141 3.00 -7.17 -1.15
CA LEU A 141 2.07 -7.33 -2.27
C LEU A 141 0.88 -8.18 -1.82
N LEU A 142 -0.11 -8.32 -2.70
CA LEU A 142 -1.40 -8.94 -2.39
C LEU A 142 -1.66 -10.14 -3.28
N HIS A 143 -2.27 -11.17 -2.71
CA HIS A 143 -3.02 -12.18 -3.45
C HIS A 143 -4.49 -11.81 -3.52
N ASP A 144 -5.04 -11.34 -2.40
CA ASP A 144 -6.38 -10.76 -2.29
C ASP A 144 -6.45 -9.89 -1.01
N VAL A 145 -7.61 -9.32 -0.71
CA VAL A 145 -7.92 -8.73 0.60
C VAL A 145 -7.76 -9.80 1.70
N GLY A 146 -6.97 -9.48 2.72
CA GLY A 146 -6.63 -10.39 3.82
C GLY A 146 -5.46 -11.33 3.55
N ASP A 147 -4.95 -11.36 2.32
CA ASP A 147 -3.82 -12.21 1.91
C ASP A 147 -2.71 -11.38 1.26
N VAL A 148 -1.66 -11.15 2.05
CA VAL A 148 -0.50 -10.35 1.66
C VAL A 148 0.80 -11.10 1.91
N PHE A 149 1.79 -10.85 1.06
CA PHE A 149 3.09 -11.50 1.14
C PHE A 149 4.24 -10.51 0.97
N VAL A 150 5.40 -10.88 1.53
CA VAL A 150 6.64 -10.13 1.37
C VAL A 150 7.36 -10.67 0.13
N THR A 151 7.78 -9.79 -0.75
CA THR A 151 8.63 -10.17 -1.89
C THR A 151 9.79 -9.18 -2.08
N GLY A 152 10.84 -9.68 -2.72
CA GLY A 152 12.00 -8.91 -3.16
C GLY A 152 12.27 -9.15 -4.64
N ASP A 153 13.32 -8.52 -5.16
CA ASP A 153 13.83 -8.76 -6.53
C ASP A 153 12.77 -8.54 -7.64
N VAL A 154 11.87 -7.58 -7.44
CA VAL A 154 10.90 -7.15 -8.46
C VAL A 154 11.61 -6.37 -9.56
N ALA A 155 11.32 -6.71 -10.82
CA ALA A 155 11.90 -6.02 -11.98
C ALA A 155 11.55 -4.52 -11.99
N ALA A 156 12.55 -3.67 -12.21
CA ALA A 156 12.40 -2.21 -12.25
C ALA A 156 11.29 -1.79 -13.23
N GLN A 157 11.19 -2.46 -14.38
CA GLN A 157 10.16 -2.19 -15.38
C GLN A 157 8.73 -2.32 -14.83
N ALA A 158 8.47 -3.34 -14.00
CA ALA A 158 7.15 -3.53 -13.40
C ALA A 158 6.84 -2.42 -12.37
N ILE A 159 7.83 -2.04 -11.57
CA ILE A 159 7.69 -0.98 -10.57
C ILE A 159 7.41 0.37 -11.24
N LEU A 160 8.18 0.73 -12.27
CA LEU A 160 7.99 1.95 -13.05
C LEU A 160 6.61 1.97 -13.72
N ALA A 161 6.21 0.86 -14.35
CA ALA A 161 4.90 0.76 -14.98
C ALA A 161 3.74 0.87 -13.97
N SER A 162 3.92 0.41 -12.72
CA SER A 162 2.93 0.62 -11.66
C SER A 162 2.86 2.07 -11.19
N LEU A 163 3.99 2.75 -11.03
CA LEU A 163 4.01 4.18 -10.73
C LEU A 163 3.30 4.98 -11.83
N THR A 164 3.61 4.73 -13.10
CA THR A 164 2.97 5.38 -14.25
C THR A 164 1.46 5.11 -14.29
N ALA A 165 1.02 3.87 -14.05
CA ALA A 165 -0.41 3.53 -14.11
C ALA A 165 -1.25 4.21 -13.02
N VAL A 166 -0.62 4.61 -11.91
CA VAL A 166 -1.30 5.25 -10.77
C VAL A 166 -1.09 6.78 -10.80
N GLN A 167 -0.34 7.33 -11.75
CA GLN A 167 -0.28 8.79 -11.93
C GLN A 167 -1.62 9.34 -12.43
N SER A 168 -1.93 10.57 -12.04
CA SER A 168 -2.98 11.36 -12.67
C SER A 168 -2.60 11.60 -14.14
N GLY A 169 -3.57 11.40 -15.03
CA GLY A 169 -3.43 11.72 -16.46
C GLY A 169 -3.43 13.23 -16.73
#